data_AF-A0A1E5II78-F1
#
_entry.id   AF-A0A1E5II78-F1
#
_cell.length_a   1.000
_cell.length_b   1.000
_cell.length_c   1.000
_cell.angle_alpha   90.00
_cell.angle_beta   90.00
_cell.angle_gamma   90.00
#
_symmetry.space_group_name_H-M   'P 1'
#
loop_
_entity.id
_entity.type
_entity.pdbx_description
1 polymer ?
#
loop_
_entity_poly.entity_id
_entity_poly.type
_entity_poly.pdbx_seq_one_letter_code
_entity_poly.pdbx_strand_id
1 'polypeptide(L)'
;MENRKQKILIEQEIHDCNYNKARDEKICELEILKQSIEEKKKQVQDYYDQLLRLKADFENYRRRSEKEKKDYLEWGKEKILIKQISIDDVLRQALKSAESGNNIESIVLGLEMISKEFSKMMKEEGVEEIECDKFDPNIC
;
A
#
# COMPACT_ATOMS: atom_id res chain seq x y z
N MET A 1 -37.98 30.50 77.27
CA MET A 1 -38.61 29.85 76.09
C MET A 1 -38.02 30.36 74.77
N GLU A 2 -37.53 31.60 74.69
CA GLU A 2 -36.87 32.15 73.49
C GLU A 2 -35.59 31.41 73.06
N ASN A 3 -34.68 31.07 73.98
CA ASN A 3 -33.43 30.37 73.65
C ASN A 3 -33.60 29.02 72.93
N ARG A 4 -34.71 28.30 73.18
CA ARG A 4 -34.98 27.01 72.52
C ARG A 4 -35.53 27.19 71.10
N LYS A 5 -36.34 28.24 70.88
CA LYS A 5 -36.84 28.59 69.54
C LYS A 5 -35.72 29.12 68.65
N GLN A 6 -34.83 29.93 69.22
CA GLN A 6 -33.68 30.48 68.50
C GLN A 6 -32.68 29.39 68.08
N LYS A 7 -32.45 28.39 68.94
CA LYS A 7 -31.61 27.23 68.62
C LYS A 7 -32.17 26.38 67.46
N ILE A 8 -33.47 26.13 67.46
CA ILE A 8 -34.14 25.35 66.40
C ILE A 8 -34.09 26.08 65.06
N LEU A 9 -34.28 27.41 65.05
CA LEU A 9 -34.19 28.22 63.84
C LEU A 9 -32.77 28.16 63.23
N ILE A 10 -31.73 28.28 64.07
CA ILE A 10 -30.33 28.17 63.63
C ILE A 10 -30.03 26.77 63.08
N GLU A 11 -30.52 25.70 63.71
CA GLU A 11 -30.33 24.33 63.23
C GLU A 11 -31.00 24.10 61.85
N GLN A 12 -32.18 24.68 61.62
CA GLN A 12 -32.88 24.65 60.34
C GLN A 12 -32.13 25.44 59.25
N GLU A 13 -31.66 26.65 59.58
CA GLU A 13 -30.87 27.47 58.65
C GLU A 13 -29.54 26.79 58.26
N ILE A 14 -28.86 26.13 59.20
CA ILE A 14 -27.64 25.35 58.93
C ILE A 14 -27.94 24.15 58.02
N HIS A 15 -29.04 23.43 58.27
CA HIS A 15 -29.45 22.31 57.44
C HIS A 15 -29.74 22.73 56.00
N ASP A 16 -30.51 23.80 55.81
CA ASP A 16 -30.87 24.32 54.48
C ASP A 16 -29.64 24.87 53.74
N CYS A 17 -28.72 25.52 54.46
CA CYS A 17 -27.43 25.95 53.90
C CYS A 17 -26.59 24.75 53.40
N ASN A 18 -26.53 23.67 54.16
CA ASN A 18 -25.79 22.46 53.77
C ASN A 18 -26.44 21.72 52.60
N TYR A 19 -27.78 21.64 52.56
CA TYR A 19 -28.52 21.04 51.45
C TYR A 19 -28.30 21.80 50.14
N ASN A 20 -28.33 23.13 50.17
CA ASN A 20 -28.08 23.95 48.99
C ASN A 20 -26.64 23.80 48.48
N LYS A 21 -25.64 23.78 49.38
CA LYS A 21 -24.23 23.51 49.00
C LYS A 21 -24.05 22.16 48.30
N ALA A 22 -24.61 21.08 48.86
CA ALA A 22 -24.52 19.74 48.26
C ALA A 22 -25.22 19.66 46.89
N ARG A 23 -26.32 20.40 46.72
CA ARG A 23 -27.01 20.52 45.42
C ARG A 23 -26.15 21.28 44.40
N ASP A 24 -25.55 22.40 44.80
CA ASP A 24 -24.73 23.23 43.92
C ASP A 24 -23.45 22.51 43.49
N GLU A 25 -22.79 21.78 44.40
CA GLU A 25 -21.65 20.90 44.10
C GLU A 25 -22.01 19.86 43.04
N LYS A 26 -23.19 19.23 43.17
CA LYS A 26 -23.67 18.21 42.24
C LYS A 26 -24.05 18.78 40.88
N ILE A 27 -24.54 20.01 40.83
CA ILE A 27 -24.81 20.72 39.57
C ILE A 27 -23.49 21.02 38.85
N CYS A 28 -22.47 21.51 39.56
CA CYS A 28 -21.14 21.72 38.99
C CYS A 28 -20.52 20.42 38.45
N GLU A 29 -20.62 19.30 39.19
CA GLU A 29 -20.12 18.00 38.72
C GLU A 29 -20.83 17.55 37.43
N LEU A 30 -22.16 17.73 37.35
CA LEU A 30 -22.94 17.40 36.17
C LEU A 30 -22.58 18.29 34.96
N GLU A 31 -22.29 19.56 35.18
CA GLU A 31 -21.84 20.48 34.12
C GLU A 31 -20.46 20.09 33.58
N ILE A 32 -19.51 19.79 34.45
CA ILE A 32 -18.18 19.29 34.07
C ILE A 32 -18.29 17.98 33.29
N LEU A 33 -19.14 17.05 33.75
CA LEU A 33 -19.34 15.77 33.06
C LEU A 33 -19.98 15.96 31.69
N LYS A 34 -20.97 16.85 31.55
CA LYS A 34 -21.58 17.19 30.25
C LYS A 34 -20.56 17.79 29.29
N GLN A 35 -19.72 18.70 29.77
CA GLN A 35 -18.66 19.29 28.96
C GLN A 35 -17.66 18.22 28.49
N SER A 36 -17.22 17.33 29.39
CA SER A 36 -16.31 16.23 29.02
C SER A 36 -16.93 15.27 28.00
N ILE A 37 -18.22 14.96 28.13
CA ILE A 37 -18.94 14.13 27.15
C ILE A 37 -18.97 14.81 25.77
N GLU A 38 -19.23 16.11 25.72
CA GLU A 38 -19.28 16.85 24.46
C GLU A 38 -17.90 16.93 23.79
N GLU A 39 -16.85 17.18 24.56
CA GLU A 39 -15.47 17.15 24.09
C GLU A 39 -15.10 15.77 23.51
N LYS A 40 -15.43 14.69 24.22
CA LYS A 40 -15.18 13.32 23.72
C LYS A 40 -15.99 13.00 22.47
N LYS A 41 -17.25 13.43 22.37
CA LYS A 41 -18.06 13.27 21.15
C LYS A 41 -17.43 13.97 19.96
N LYS A 42 -16.94 15.19 20.17
CA LYS A 42 -16.24 15.95 19.12
C LYS A 42 -14.96 15.24 18.66
N GLN A 43 -14.17 14.69 19.59
CA GLN A 43 -12.98 13.90 19.25
C GLN A 43 -13.34 12.64 18.45
N VAL A 44 -14.39 11.91 18.86
CA VAL A 44 -14.87 10.73 18.13
C VAL A 44 -15.28 11.09 16.72
N GLN A 45 -15.99 12.21 16.54
CA GLN A 45 -16.40 12.68 15.21
C GLN A 45 -15.19 13.02 14.34
N ASP A 46 -14.21 13.74 14.89
CA ASP A 46 -12.98 14.09 14.16
C ASP A 46 -12.19 12.85 13.74
N TYR A 47 -12.03 11.87 14.64
CA TYR A 47 -11.40 10.59 14.29
C TYR A 47 -12.18 9.82 13.24
N TYR A 48 -13.52 9.81 13.31
CA TYR A 48 -14.35 9.16 12.32
C TYR A 48 -14.16 9.78 10.93
N ASP A 49 -14.13 11.11 10.85
CA ASP A 49 -13.91 11.83 9.60
C ASP A 49 -12.50 11.57 9.04
N GLN A 50 -11.48 11.51 9.90
CA GLN A 50 -10.11 11.14 9.51
C GLN A 50 -10.04 9.70 8.99
N LEU A 51 -10.69 8.76 9.66
CA LEU A 51 -10.75 7.36 9.23
C LEU A 51 -11.48 7.20 7.89
N LEU A 52 -12.54 7.97 7.66
CA LEU A 52 -13.27 7.95 6.40
C LEU A 52 -12.39 8.44 5.24
N ARG A 53 -11.63 9.52 5.45
CA ARG A 53 -10.65 10.02 4.47
C ARG A 53 -9.55 9.01 4.22
N LEU A 54 -8.96 8.44 5.28
CA LEU A 54 -7.91 7.43 5.17
C LEU A 54 -8.38 6.20 4.40
N LYS A 55 -9.63 5.77 4.60
CA LYS A 55 -10.23 4.66 3.84
C LYS A 55 -10.30 5.00 2.35
N ALA A 56 -10.76 6.19 2.01
CA ALA A 56 -10.83 6.63 0.61
C ALA A 56 -9.43 6.73 -0.02
N ASP A 57 -8.45 7.28 0.70
CA ASP A 57 -7.06 7.35 0.24
C ASP A 57 -6.45 5.96 0.03
N PHE A 58 -6.78 5.01 0.90
CA PHE A 58 -6.33 3.63 0.77
C PHE A 58 -6.96 2.92 -0.44
N GLU A 59 -8.25 3.11 -0.69
CA GLU A 59 -8.92 2.58 -1.89
C GLU A 59 -8.32 3.18 -3.18
N ASN A 60 -8.05 4.49 -3.18
CA ASN A 60 -7.37 5.16 -4.28
C ASN A 60 -5.95 4.62 -4.50
N TYR A 61 -5.18 4.46 -3.43
CA TYR A 61 -3.84 3.88 -3.46
C TYR A 61 -3.87 2.48 -4.05
N ARG A 62 -4.76 1.61 -3.55
CA ARG A 62 -4.89 0.22 -4.03
C ARG A 62 -5.21 0.17 -5.52
N ARG A 63 -6.19 0.96 -5.98
CA ARG A 63 -6.56 1.02 -7.40
C ARG A 63 -5.40 1.49 -8.27
N ARG A 64 -4.63 2.48 -7.81
CA ARG A 64 -3.44 2.96 -8.50
C ARG A 64 -2.35 1.88 -8.55
N SER A 65 -2.04 1.23 -7.43
CA SER A 65 -1.02 0.18 -7.39
C SER A 65 -1.36 -1.03 -8.23
N GLU A 66 -2.64 -1.42 -8.31
CA GLU A 66 -3.09 -2.48 -9.21
C GLU A 66 -2.92 -2.10 -10.68
N LYS A 67 -3.12 -0.83 -11.03
CA LYS A 67 -2.86 -0.31 -12.38
C LYS A 67 -1.37 -0.29 -12.68
N GLU A 68 -0.55 0.28 -11.78
CA GLU A 68 0.91 0.34 -11.93
C GLU A 68 1.52 -1.05 -12.13
N LYS A 69 1.06 -2.07 -11.38
CA LYS A 69 1.49 -3.47 -11.59
C LYS A 69 1.24 -3.98 -13.01
N LYS A 70 0.09 -3.65 -13.60
CA LYS A 70 -0.22 -4.02 -15.00
C LYS A 70 0.68 -3.25 -15.96
N ASP A 71 0.85 -1.96 -15.74
CA ASP A 71 1.70 -1.11 -16.58
C ASP A 71 3.16 -1.59 -16.55
N TYR A 72 3.70 -1.97 -15.38
CA TYR A 72 5.03 -2.57 -15.27
C TYR A 72 5.17 -3.88 -16.05
N LEU A 73 4.14 -4.72 -16.07
CA LEU A 73 4.16 -5.98 -16.82
C LEU A 73 4.17 -5.71 -18.33
N GLU A 74 3.39 -4.73 -18.81
CA GLU A 74 3.40 -4.33 -20.22
C GLU A 74 4.73 -3.67 -20.63
N TRP A 75 5.30 -2.78 -19.81
CA TRP A 75 6.61 -2.19 -20.06
C TRP A 75 7.74 -3.23 -20.06
N GLY A 76 7.66 -4.23 -19.19
CA GLY A 76 8.60 -5.35 -19.18
C GLY A 76 8.58 -6.13 -20.50
N LYS A 77 7.39 -6.43 -21.03
CA LYS A 77 7.22 -7.07 -22.33
C LYS A 77 7.79 -6.22 -23.46
N GLU A 78 7.48 -4.92 -23.47
CA GLU A 78 7.96 -4.00 -24.49
C GLU A 78 9.49 -3.99 -24.59
N LYS A 79 10.19 -3.88 -23.45
CA LYS A 79 11.66 -3.88 -23.41
C LYS A 79 12.26 -5.15 -24.00
N ILE A 80 11.69 -6.32 -23.68
CA ILE A 80 12.16 -7.61 -24.20
C ILE A 80 11.86 -7.74 -25.69
N LEU A 81 10.65 -7.36 -26.13
CA LEU A 81 10.25 -7.44 -27.53
C LEU A 81 11.11 -6.55 -28.43
N ILE A 82 11.47 -5.35 -27.99
CA ILE A 82 12.38 -4.46 -28.74
C ILE A 82 13.73 -5.13 -28.97
N LYS A 83 14.30 -5.81 -27.96
CA LYS A 83 15.56 -6.55 -28.11
C LYS A 83 15.40 -7.78 -29.02
N GLN A 84 14.25 -8.46 -28.96
CA GLN A 84 13.98 -9.62 -29.80
C GLN A 84 13.92 -9.26 -31.29
N ILE A 85 13.51 -8.04 -31.65
CA ILE A 85 13.47 -7.59 -33.06
C ILE A 85 14.85 -7.67 -33.72
N SER A 86 15.94 -7.33 -33.03
CA SER A 86 17.29 -7.41 -33.63
C SER A 86 17.67 -8.84 -33.99
N ILE A 87 17.25 -9.80 -33.17
CA ILE A 87 17.49 -11.23 -33.42
C ILE A 87 16.66 -11.72 -34.61
N ASP A 88 15.40 -11.27 -34.73
CA ASP A 88 14.54 -11.55 -35.89
C ASP A 88 15.14 -10.97 -37.19
N ASP A 89 15.74 -9.78 -37.15
CA ASP A 89 16.41 -9.18 -38.30
C ASP A 89 17.59 -10.03 -38.80
N VAL A 90 18.44 -10.50 -37.89
CA VAL A 90 19.57 -11.40 -38.23
C VAL A 90 19.06 -12.74 -38.75
N LEU A 91 18.01 -13.29 -38.15
CA LEU A 91 17.36 -14.53 -38.60
C LEU A 91 16.81 -14.41 -40.03
N ARG A 92 16.10 -13.33 -40.34
CA ARG A 92 15.59 -13.05 -41.70
C ARG A 92 16.72 -12.97 -42.71
N GLN A 93 17.85 -12.37 -42.34
CA GLN A 93 19.01 -12.27 -43.22
C GLN A 93 19.66 -13.64 -43.47
N ALA A 94 19.81 -14.46 -42.43
CA ALA A 94 20.32 -15.83 -42.57
C ALA A 94 19.41 -16.69 -43.47
N LEU A 95 18.08 -16.57 -43.32
CA LEU A 95 17.11 -17.27 -44.16
C LEU A 95 17.20 -16.83 -45.63
N LYS A 96 17.28 -15.53 -45.91
CA LYS A 96 17.46 -15.02 -47.28
C LYS A 96 18.74 -15.57 -47.93
N SER A 97 19.84 -15.64 -47.17
CA SER A 97 21.09 -16.22 -47.66
C SER A 97 20.94 -17.71 -47.98
N ALA A 98 20.19 -18.45 -47.17
CA ALA A 98 19.91 -19.87 -47.42
C ALA A 98 19.05 -20.08 -48.68
N GLU A 99 17.98 -19.30 -48.86
CA GLU A 99 17.08 -19.36 -50.02
C GLU A 99 17.79 -18.97 -51.33
N SER A 100 18.75 -18.05 -51.26
CA SER A 100 19.53 -17.60 -52.42
C SER A 100 20.53 -18.65 -52.92
N GLY A 101 20.63 -19.81 -52.25
CA GLY A 101 21.61 -20.84 -52.56
C GLY A 101 23.05 -20.45 -52.22
N ASN A 102 23.24 -19.48 -51.31
CA ASN A 102 24.58 -19.04 -50.91
C ASN A 102 25.33 -20.12 -50.11
N ASN A 103 26.66 -19.98 -50.06
CA ASN A 103 27.61 -20.85 -49.36
C ASN A 103 27.11 -21.25 -47.96
N ILE A 104 27.15 -22.55 -47.66
CA ILE A 104 26.77 -23.14 -46.36
C ILE A 104 27.49 -22.44 -45.20
N GLU A 105 28.75 -22.03 -45.39
CA GLU A 105 29.51 -21.28 -44.40
C GLU A 105 28.84 -19.96 -43.99
N SER A 106 28.19 -19.26 -44.93
CA SER A 106 27.46 -18.02 -44.65
C SER A 106 26.21 -18.26 -43.81
N ILE A 107 25.56 -19.42 -43.97
CA ILE A 107 24.39 -19.81 -43.19
C ILE A 107 24.81 -20.15 -41.76
N VAL A 108 25.88 -20.95 -41.61
CA VAL A 108 26.46 -21.30 -40.30
C VAL A 108 26.86 -20.05 -39.54
N LEU A 109 27.53 -19.10 -40.19
CA LEU A 109 27.94 -17.85 -39.57
C LEU A 109 26.74 -16.99 -39.12
N GLY A 110 25.66 -16.95 -39.90
CA GLY A 110 24.41 -16.31 -39.51
C GLY A 110 23.76 -16.94 -38.27
N LEU A 111 23.74 -18.27 -38.19
CA LEU A 111 23.23 -18.99 -37.01
C LEU A 111 24.09 -18.78 -35.76
N GLU A 112 25.41 -18.74 -35.90
CA GLU A 112 26.31 -18.40 -34.79
C GLU A 112 26.08 -16.97 -34.27
N MET A 113 25.85 -16.01 -35.16
CA MET A 113 25.52 -14.63 -34.78
C MET A 113 24.23 -14.57 -33.98
N ILE A 114 23.18 -15.26 -34.43
CA ILE A 114 21.89 -15.35 -33.72
C ILE A 114 22.08 -15.93 -32.32
N SER A 115 22.80 -17.04 -32.19
CA SER A 115 23.06 -17.69 -30.90
C SER A 115 23.80 -16.76 -29.93
N LYS A 116 24.83 -16.05 -30.40
CA LYS A 116 25.59 -15.07 -29.59
C LYS A 116 24.72 -13.90 -29.15
N GLU A 117 23.92 -13.35 -30.06
CA GLU A 117 23.09 -12.19 -29.78
C GLU A 117 21.94 -12.52 -28.82
N PHE A 118 21.33 -13.70 -28.98
CA PHE A 118 20.34 -14.23 -28.05
C PHE A 118 20.92 -14.47 -26.65
N SER A 119 22.10 -15.11 -26.56
CA SER A 119 22.77 -15.35 -25.29
C SER A 119 23.15 -14.04 -24.58
N LYS A 120 23.58 -13.02 -25.36
CA LYS A 120 23.87 -11.69 -24.85
C LYS A 120 22.60 -11.01 -24.31
N MET A 121 21.49 -11.07 -25.05
CA MET A 121 20.20 -10.52 -24.62
C MET A 121 19.76 -11.11 -23.27
N MET A 122 19.87 -12.43 -23.11
CA MET A 122 19.52 -13.13 -21.86
C MET A 122 20.39 -12.65 -20.68
N LYS A 123 21.72 -12.58 -20.86
CA LYS A 123 22.64 -12.09 -19.82
C LYS A 123 22.35 -10.65 -19.40
N GLU A 124 22.01 -9.78 -20.35
CA GLU A 124 21.64 -8.39 -20.06
C GLU A 124 20.35 -8.26 -19.23
N GLU A 125 19.42 -9.21 -19.35
CA GLU A 125 18.22 -9.29 -18.52
C GLU A 125 18.45 -10.11 -17.23
N GLY A 126 19.70 -10.50 -16.93
CA GLY A 126 20.09 -11.23 -15.72
C GLY A 126 19.82 -12.73 -15.76
N VAL A 127 19.59 -13.29 -16.96
CA VAL A 127 19.41 -14.73 -17.16
C VAL A 127 20.76 -15.35 -17.52
N GLU A 128 21.18 -16.34 -16.74
CA GLU A 128 22.42 -17.08 -16.94
C GLU A 128 22.14 -18.51 -17.40
N GLU A 129 23.09 -19.05 -18.16
CA GLU A 129 23.06 -20.46 -18.55
C GLU A 129 23.41 -21.33 -17.35
N ILE A 130 22.65 -22.41 -17.16
CA ILE A 130 22.85 -23.35 -16.06
C ILE A 130 23.53 -24.58 -16.62
N GLU A 131 24.79 -24.79 -16.23
CA GLU A 131 25.53 -26.02 -16.53
C GLU A 131 25.11 -27.12 -15.55
N CYS A 132 24.62 -28.24 -16.07
CA CYS A 132 24.17 -29.36 -15.26
C CYS A 132 24.86 -30.66 -15.62
N ASP A 133 25.85 -31.00 -14.81
CA ASP A 133 26.57 -32.27 -14.90
C ASP A 133 25.82 -33.45 -14.25
N LYS A 134 24.87 -33.16 -13.35
CA LYS A 134 24.03 -34.14 -12.63
C LYS A 134 22.62 -33.58 -12.46
N PHE A 135 21.63 -34.48 -12.43
CA PHE A 135 20.22 -34.12 -12.27
C PHE A 135 19.90 -33.59 -10.85
N ASP A 136 19.48 -32.34 -10.75
CA ASP A 136 18.79 -31.63 -9.65
C ASP A 136 17.34 -31.25 -10.06
N PRO A 137 16.29 -31.86 -9.49
CA PRO A 137 14.87 -31.61 -9.85
C PRO A 137 14.37 -30.16 -9.82
N ASN A 138 15.08 -29.23 -9.17
CA ASN A 138 14.68 -27.82 -9.11
C ASN A 138 15.27 -26.98 -10.24
N ILE A 139 16.34 -27.46 -10.88
CA ILE A 139 17.14 -26.67 -11.82
C ILE A 139 17.50 -27.48 -13.09
N CYS A 140 17.74 -28.79 -12.95
CA CYS A 140 17.98 -29.80 -13.97
C CYS A 140 17.42 -31.15 -13.52
#